data_AF-D7CBY5-F1
#
_entry.id   AF-D7CBY5-F1
#
_cell.length_a   1.000
_cell.length_b   1.000
_cell.length_c   1.000
_cell.angle_alpha   90.00
_cell.angle_beta   90.00
_cell.angle_gamma   90.00
#
_symmetry.space_group_name_H-M   'P 1'
#
loop_
_entity.id
_entity.type
_entity.pdbx_description
1 polymer ?
#
loop_
_entity_poly.entity_id
_entity_poly.type
_entity_poly.pdbx_seq_one_letter_code
_entity_poly.pdbx_strand_id
1 'polypeptide(L)' 'MELTAVPGGVRACLHMTDTGSLRATGAAPKAVTLHGLEFGRGPDGWRCSVTLDV' A
#
# COMPACT_ATOMS: atom_id res chain seq x y z
N MET A 1 9.82 8.25 -0.49
CA MET A 1 9.27 7.48 0.66
C MET A 1 10.44 6.83 1.35
N GLU A 2 10.47 6.95 2.66
CA GLU A 2 11.49 6.33 3.51
C GLU A 2 10.81 5.33 4.42
N LEU A 3 11.39 4.14 4.54
CA LEU A 3 10.89 3.07 5.41
C LEU A 3 11.93 2.75 6.47
N THR A 4 11.49 2.58 7.71
CA THR A 4 12.36 2.15 8.80
C THR A 4 11.65 1.10 9.63
N ALA A 5 12.32 -0.02 9.87
CA ALA A 5 11.82 -1.04 10.80
C ALA A 5 11.81 -0.46 12.21
N VAL A 6 10.72 -0.69 12.93
CA VAL A 6 10.54 -0.32 14.34
C VAL A 6 10.06 -1.54 15.12
N PRO A 7 10.21 -1.59 16.46
CA PRO A 7 9.65 -2.69 17.23
C PRO A 7 8.16 -2.87 16.93
N GLY A 8 7.77 -4.06 16.49
CA GLY A 8 6.38 -4.39 16.16
C GLY A 8 5.86 -3.87 14.82
N GLY A 9 6.68 -3.25 13.96
CA GLY A 9 6.18 -2.80 12.66
C GLY A 9 7.16 -2.02 11.79
N VAL A 10 6.59 -1.18 10.93
CA VAL A 10 7.32 -0.33 9.98
C VAL A 10 6.83 1.10 10.13
N ARG A 11 7.76 2.05 10.22
CA ARG A 11 7.48 3.48 10.06
C ARG A 11 7.70 3.86 8.61
N ALA A 12 6.73 4.54 8.01
CA ALA A 12 6.81 5.10 6.67
C ALA A 12 6.75 6.63 6.71
N CYS A 13 7.71 7.29 6.07
CA CYS A 13 7.68 8.71 5.78
C CYS A 13 7.27 8.90 4.31
N LEU A 14 6.10 9.48 4.09
CA LEU A 14 5.53 9.76 2.78
C LEU A 14 5.68 11.25 2.48
N HIS A 15 6.11 11.59 1.26
CA HIS A 15 6.07 12.98 0.79
C HIS A 15 4.65 13.30 0.36
N MET A 16 4.15 14.46 0.79
CA MET A 16 2.79 14.91 0.49
C MET A 16 2.84 16.02 -0.56
N THR A 17 1.79 16.09 -1.37
CA THR A 17 1.55 17.19 -2.31
C THR A 17 0.06 17.47 -2.37
N ASP A 18 -0.31 18.65 -2.88
CA ASP A 18 -1.71 18.99 -3.07
C ASP A 18 -2.33 18.16 -4.20
N THR A 19 -3.45 17.53 -3.91
CA THR A 19 -4.21 16.74 -4.89
C THR A 19 -4.76 17.60 -6.03
N GLY A 20 -5.09 18.86 -5.78
CA GLY A 20 -5.56 19.80 -6.82
C GLY A 20 -4.47 20.18 -7.82
N SER A 21 -3.20 19.99 -7.46
CA SER A 21 -2.06 20.28 -8.35
C SER A 21 -1.73 19.16 -9.34
N LEU A 22 -2.40 18.00 -9.23
CA LEU A 22 -2.11 16.80 -10.02
C LEU A 22 -3.32 16.31 -10.81
N ARG A 23 -3.06 15.69 -11.97
CA ARG A 23 -4.10 15.02 -12.78
C ARG A 23 -4.37 13.62 -12.25
N ALA A 24 -5.63 13.29 -11.97
CA ALA A 24 -6.06 11.93 -11.69
C ALA A 24 -5.95 11.03 -12.93
N THR A 25 -5.35 9.84 -12.77
CA THR A 25 -5.12 8.88 -13.87
C THR A 25 -6.05 7.67 -13.84
N GLY A 26 -6.89 7.54 -12.82
CA GLY A 26 -7.79 6.40 -12.62
C GLY A 26 -8.69 6.60 -11.40
N ALA A 27 -9.40 5.54 -11.01
CA ALA A 27 -10.23 5.54 -9.81
C ALA A 27 -9.39 5.70 -8.55
N ALA A 28 -9.86 6.52 -7.61
CA ALA A 28 -9.22 6.69 -6.31
C ALA A 28 -9.67 5.56 -5.36
N PRO A 29 -8.77 4.72 -4.85
CA PRO A 29 -9.13 3.65 -3.93
C PRO A 29 -9.73 4.21 -2.63
N LYS A 30 -10.80 3.58 -2.14
CA LYS A 30 -11.50 3.95 -0.91
C LYS A 30 -11.07 3.11 0.28
N ALA A 31 -10.74 1.84 0.04
CA ALA A 31 -10.34 0.92 1.10
C ALA A 31 -9.45 -0.22 0.57
N VAL A 32 -8.65 -0.76 1.48
CA VAL A 32 -8.05 -2.08 1.33
C VAL A 32 -8.96 -3.06 2.05
N THR A 33 -9.51 -4.02 1.32
CA THR A 33 -10.41 -5.01 1.92
C THR A 33 -9.62 -6.22 2.43
N LEU A 34 -10.17 -6.94 3.42
CA LEU A 34 -9.62 -8.24 3.81
C LEU A 34 -10.10 -9.38 2.91
N HIS A 35 -10.95 -9.10 1.93
CA HIS A 35 -11.43 -10.09 0.98
C HIS A 35 -10.33 -10.48 0.00
N GLY A 36 -9.99 -11.77 -0.02
CA GLY A 36 -8.87 -12.28 -0.81
C GLY A 36 -7.49 -11.84 -0.31
N LEU A 37 -7.38 -11.45 0.97
CA LEU A 37 -6.10 -11.17 1.61
C LEU A 37 -5.32 -12.48 1.80
N GLU A 38 -4.16 -12.59 1.15
CA GLU A 38 -3.30 -13.77 1.24
C GLU A 38 -1.84 -13.36 1.41
N PHE A 39 -1.14 -14.02 2.33
CA PHE A 39 0.31 -13.91 2.48
C PHE A 39 0.97 -15.26 2.23
N GLY A 40 2.08 -15.26 1.50
CA GLY A 40 2.82 -16.48 1.22
C GLY A 40 4.30 -16.23 0.97
N ARG A 41 5.10 -17.30 1.03
CA ARG A 41 6.50 -17.28 0.59
C ARG A 41 6.58 -17.72 -0.87
N GLY A 42 7.34 -17.00 -1.67
CA GLY A 42 7.70 -17.34 -3.04
C GLY A 42 9.22 -17.29 -3.24
N PRO A 43 9.70 -17.61 -4.47
CA PRO A 43 11.13 -17.66 -4.78
C PRO A 43 11.87 -16.36 -4.48
N ASP A 44 11.20 -15.21 -4.65
CA ASP A 44 11.78 -13.87 -4.46
C ASP A 44 11.48 -13.24 -3.08
N GLY A 45 10.93 -14.03 -2.14
CA GLY A 45 10.62 -13.56 -0.79
C GLY A 45 9.14 -13.68 -0.44
N TRP A 46 8.58 -12.67 0.25
CA TRP A 46 7.16 -12.68 0.61
C TRP A 46 6.27 -12.14 -0.52
N ARG A 47 5.11 -12.77 -0.71
CA ARG A 47 4.01 -12.28 -1.54
C ARG A 47 2.83 -11.87 -0.66
N CYS A 48 2.15 -10.81 -1.06
CA CYS A 48 0.86 -10.38 -0.53
C CYS A 48 -0.11 -10.20 -1.70
N SER A 49 -1.34 -10.70 -1.56
CA SER A 49 -2.47 -10.43 -2.47
C SER A 49 -3.58 -9.78 -1.69
N VAL A 50 -4.25 -8.79 -2.28
CA VAL A 50 -5.36 -8.07 -1.64
C VAL A 50 -6.29 -7.45 -2.67
N THR A 51 -7.55 -7.25 -2.31
CA THR A 51 -8.53 -6.53 -3.14
C THR A 51 -8.65 -5.08 -2.67
N LEU A 52 -8.52 -4.14 -3.62
CA LEU A 52 -8.79 -2.72 -3.41
C LEU A 52 -10.24 -2.39 -3.78
N ASP A 53 -10.93 -1.69 -2.89
CA ASP A 53 -12.21 -1.07 -3.20
C ASP A 53 -11.96 0.29 -3.85
N VAL A 54 -12.67 0.56 -4.95
CA VAL A 54 -12.47 1.72 -5.83
C VAL A 54 -13.76 2.53 -6.00
#